data_AF-A0A401H992-F1
#
_entry.id   AF-A0A401H992-F1
#
_cell.length_a   1.000
_cell.length_b   1.000
_cell.length_c   1.000
_cell.angle_alpha   90.00
_cell.angle_beta   90.00
_cell.angle_gamma   90.00
#
_symmetry.space_group_name_H-M   'P 1'
#
loop_
_entity.id
_entity.type
_entity.pdbx_description
1 polymer ?
#
loop_
_entity_poly.entity_id
_entity_poly.type
_entity_poly.pdbx_seq_one_letter_code
_entity_poly.pdbx_strand_id
1 'polypeptide(L)'
;MEKVFARISEEVSKVIVGKEREIRLVLAALAARGHVLLEGVPGVAKTTMARAIARATGLRFSRIQFTPDMLPSDVIGTMVYDQRTGEFVFRRGPVFANVVLADEVNRANPRTQSAFLEAMQEGQVTVWGETHRLPNPFIVLATMNPIELEGVYPLPEAQLDRFMARVVVGHPSLEELVEIMEKYRSITEFPVEPVARPEDIVAAQEAVWKVHVDKNIKLYIARIVEETHKHPGVSLGGSPRAALSIMMLSRGLALLDGLGYVTPDHVKEAARAALPHRLILTTEAKLEGLKPESVVEDVLSSVETP
;
A
#
# COMPACT_ATOMS: atom_id res chain seq x y z
N MET A 1 21.18 -5.83 -0.79
CA MET A 1 19.72 -5.74 -1.01
C MET A 1 19.33 -4.44 -1.68
N GLU A 2 19.99 -3.32 -1.38
CA GLU A 2 19.95 -2.08 -2.18
C GLU A 2 19.99 -2.37 -3.71
N LYS A 3 21.00 -3.12 -4.18
CA LYS A 3 21.12 -3.54 -5.60
C LYS A 3 19.94 -4.35 -6.15
N VAL A 4 19.13 -4.99 -5.30
CA VAL A 4 17.94 -5.73 -5.74
C VAL A 4 16.79 -4.78 -5.97
N PHE A 5 16.52 -3.88 -5.02
CA PHE A 5 15.45 -2.87 -5.16
C PHE A 5 15.75 -1.84 -6.24
N ALA A 6 17.00 -1.43 -6.42
CA ALA A 6 17.41 -0.56 -7.53
C ALA A 6 17.06 -1.19 -8.89
N ARG A 7 17.42 -2.47 -9.10
CA ARG A 7 17.07 -3.21 -10.33
C ARG A 7 15.57 -3.36 -10.51
N ILE A 8 14.82 -3.62 -9.43
CA ILE A 8 13.35 -3.69 -9.50
C ILE A 8 12.79 -2.32 -9.94
N SER A 9 13.25 -1.22 -9.36
CA SER A 9 12.82 0.13 -9.75
C SER A 9 13.15 0.41 -11.21
N GLU A 10 14.36 0.10 -11.67
CA GLU A 10 14.77 0.25 -13.08
C GLU A 10 13.85 -0.53 -14.03
N GLU A 11 13.50 -1.77 -13.70
CA GLU A 11 12.58 -2.59 -14.49
C GLU A 11 11.17 -1.99 -14.54
N VAL A 12 10.67 -1.47 -13.41
CA VAL A 12 9.35 -0.84 -13.34
C VAL A 12 9.33 0.48 -14.13
N SER A 13 10.40 1.26 -14.09
CA SER A 13 10.55 2.53 -14.83
C SER A 13 10.60 2.35 -16.36
N LYS A 14 10.73 1.13 -16.88
CA LYS A 14 10.54 0.86 -18.32
C LYS A 14 9.11 1.11 -18.79
N VAL A 15 8.13 0.92 -17.91
CA VAL A 15 6.69 0.98 -18.23
C VAL A 15 5.93 2.01 -17.39
N ILE A 16 6.61 2.69 -16.47
CA ILE A 16 6.09 3.76 -15.63
C ILE A 16 7.01 4.98 -15.77
N VAL A 17 6.42 6.16 -15.95
CA VAL A 17 7.14 7.42 -16.17
C VAL A 17 6.89 8.36 -15.00
N GLY A 18 7.95 8.90 -14.39
CA GLY A 18 7.87 9.98 -13.40
C GLY A 18 7.17 9.62 -12.10
N LYS A 19 7.25 8.36 -11.66
CA LYS A 19 6.62 7.86 -10.42
C LYS A 19 7.60 7.13 -9.51
N GLU A 20 8.86 7.56 -9.51
CA GLU A 20 9.97 6.95 -8.77
C GLU A 20 9.69 6.94 -7.27
N ARG A 21 9.11 8.02 -6.74
CA ARG A 21 8.75 8.14 -5.32
C ARG A 21 7.64 7.15 -4.94
N GLU A 22 6.62 7.02 -5.76
CA GLU A 22 5.50 6.11 -5.51
C GLU A 22 5.95 4.65 -5.57
N ILE A 23 6.76 4.30 -6.57
CA ILE A 23 7.38 2.96 -6.68
C ILE A 23 8.21 2.68 -5.43
N ARG A 24 9.06 3.62 -5.03
CA ARG A 24 9.92 3.52 -3.84
C ARG A 24 9.10 3.27 -2.57
N LEU A 25 8.01 4.02 -2.35
CA LEU A 25 7.13 3.83 -1.19
C LEU A 25 6.44 2.47 -1.20
N VAL A 26 6.00 1.98 -2.36
CA VAL A 26 5.40 0.64 -2.48
C VAL A 26 6.43 -0.46 -2.19
N LEU A 27 7.66 -0.33 -2.69
CA LEU A 27 8.73 -1.28 -2.42
C LEU A 27 9.17 -1.25 -0.94
N ALA A 28 9.24 -0.08 -0.33
CA ALA A 28 9.49 0.06 1.11
C ALA A 28 8.38 -0.60 1.95
N ALA A 29 7.11 -0.43 1.57
CA ALA A 29 5.99 -1.11 2.21
C ALA A 29 6.06 -2.65 2.02
N LEU A 30 6.41 -3.14 0.83
CA LEU A 30 6.60 -4.56 0.56
C LEU A 30 7.70 -5.17 1.45
N ALA A 31 8.83 -4.48 1.59
CA ALA A 31 9.90 -4.86 2.51
C ALA A 31 9.45 -4.80 3.98
N ALA A 32 8.58 -3.86 4.33
CA ALA A 32 8.04 -3.69 5.67
C ALA A 32 6.83 -4.59 6.00
N ARG A 33 6.40 -5.47 5.08
CA ARG A 33 5.16 -6.27 5.19
C ARG A 33 3.89 -5.41 5.36
N GLY A 34 3.89 -4.22 4.76
CA GLY A 34 2.79 -3.28 4.78
C GLY A 34 1.93 -3.35 3.52
N HIS A 35 0.64 -3.01 3.69
CA HIS A 35 -0.30 -2.79 2.59
C HIS A 35 -0.37 -1.30 2.25
N VAL A 36 -0.68 -0.98 1.00
CA VAL A 36 -0.67 0.39 0.48
C VAL A 36 -2.04 0.76 -0.07
N LEU A 37 -2.51 1.94 0.29
CA LEU A 37 -3.64 2.61 -0.36
C LEU A 37 -3.10 3.49 -1.51
N LEU A 38 -3.38 3.10 -2.75
CA LEU A 38 -3.06 3.86 -3.95
C LEU A 38 -4.23 4.80 -4.29
N GLU A 39 -4.04 6.09 -4.05
CA GLU A 39 -5.00 7.13 -4.39
C GLU A 39 -4.60 7.82 -5.68
N GLY A 40 -5.55 8.18 -6.55
CA GLY A 40 -5.27 8.87 -7.80
C GLY A 40 -6.40 8.70 -8.79
N VAL A 41 -6.45 9.53 -9.82
CA VAL A 41 -7.52 9.45 -10.83
C VAL A 41 -7.40 8.19 -11.70
N PRO A 42 -8.45 7.81 -12.45
CA PRO A 42 -8.34 6.77 -13.47
C PRO A 42 -7.24 7.09 -14.49
N GLY A 43 -6.52 6.06 -14.97
CA GLY A 43 -5.52 6.22 -16.02
C GLY A 43 -4.09 6.56 -15.59
N VAL A 44 -3.81 6.82 -14.30
CA VAL A 44 -2.46 7.13 -13.79
C VAL A 44 -1.56 5.91 -13.55
N ALA A 45 -1.68 4.88 -14.39
CA ALA A 45 -0.81 3.69 -14.39
C ALA A 45 -0.75 2.86 -13.08
N LYS A 46 -1.72 2.98 -12.15
CA LYS A 46 -1.79 2.18 -10.90
C LYS A 46 -1.73 0.68 -11.17
N THR A 47 -2.53 0.19 -12.12
CA THR A 47 -2.54 -1.22 -12.53
C THR A 47 -1.22 -1.64 -13.16
N THR A 48 -0.63 -0.79 -14.00
CA THR A 48 0.67 -1.03 -14.63
C THR A 48 1.76 -1.14 -13.58
N MET A 49 1.77 -0.25 -12.57
CA MET A 49 2.73 -0.25 -11.47
C MET A 49 2.65 -1.54 -10.65
N ALA A 50 1.45 -1.92 -10.21
CA ALA A 50 1.23 -3.15 -9.45
C ALA A 50 1.69 -4.40 -10.23
N ARG A 51 1.33 -4.48 -11.52
CA ARG A 51 1.74 -5.58 -12.41
C ARG A 51 3.25 -5.60 -12.63
N ALA A 52 3.87 -4.44 -12.78
CA ALA A 52 5.30 -4.31 -13.05
C ALA A 52 6.12 -4.72 -11.83
N ILE A 53 5.73 -4.27 -10.63
CA ILE A 53 6.35 -4.68 -9.37
C ILE A 53 6.23 -6.20 -9.20
N ALA A 54 5.04 -6.77 -9.40
CA ALA A 54 4.86 -8.22 -9.28
C ALA A 54 5.76 -8.99 -10.25
N ARG A 55 5.83 -8.57 -11.52
CA ARG A 55 6.66 -9.22 -12.53
C ARG A 55 8.15 -9.07 -12.24
N ALA A 56 8.62 -7.87 -11.89
CA ALA A 56 10.02 -7.60 -11.57
C ALA A 56 10.51 -8.37 -10.33
N THR A 57 9.61 -8.66 -9.39
CA THR A 57 9.90 -9.40 -8.15
C THR A 57 9.68 -10.92 -8.25
N GLY A 58 9.20 -11.41 -9.40
CA GLY A 58 8.85 -12.83 -9.57
C GLY A 58 7.62 -13.27 -8.74
N LEU A 59 6.81 -12.32 -8.28
CA LEU A 59 5.64 -12.53 -7.44
C LEU A 59 4.38 -12.76 -8.27
N ARG A 60 3.46 -13.60 -7.79
CA ARG A 60 2.16 -13.80 -8.45
C ARG A 60 1.29 -12.55 -8.29
N PHE A 61 0.76 -12.06 -9.41
CA PHE A 61 -0.16 -10.93 -9.46
C PHE A 61 -1.62 -11.40 -9.55
N SER A 62 -2.51 -10.69 -8.85
CA SER A 62 -3.95 -10.82 -9.00
C SER A 62 -4.59 -9.45 -8.94
N ARG A 63 -5.64 -9.25 -9.74
CA ARG A 63 -6.46 -8.04 -9.75
C ARG A 63 -7.87 -8.39 -9.36
N ILE A 64 -8.39 -7.69 -8.37
CA ILE A 64 -9.78 -7.79 -7.89
C ILE A 64 -10.43 -6.45 -8.16
N GLN A 65 -11.43 -6.44 -9.03
CA GLN A 65 -12.27 -5.28 -9.25
C GLN A 65 -13.51 -5.43 -8.38
N PHE A 66 -13.64 -4.63 -7.33
CA PHE A 66 -14.79 -4.73 -6.44
C PHE A 66 -16.04 -4.15 -7.10
N THR A 67 -17.16 -4.86 -6.93
CA THR A 67 -18.48 -4.48 -7.44
C THR A 67 -19.53 -4.62 -6.33
N PRO A 68 -20.67 -3.91 -6.40
CA PRO A 68 -21.69 -3.94 -5.35
C PRO A 68 -22.28 -5.33 -5.07
N ASP A 69 -22.33 -6.17 -6.11
CA ASP A 69 -22.88 -7.54 -6.09
C ASP A 69 -21.85 -8.61 -5.69
N MET A 70 -20.58 -8.24 -5.55
CA MET A 70 -19.51 -9.19 -5.20
C MET A 70 -19.75 -9.83 -3.83
N LEU A 71 -19.64 -11.15 -3.77
CA LEU A 71 -19.75 -11.92 -2.54
C LEU A 71 -18.37 -12.11 -1.89
N PRO A 72 -18.31 -12.33 -0.56
CA PRO A 72 -17.05 -12.66 0.11
C PRO A 72 -16.32 -13.84 -0.53
N SER A 73 -17.07 -14.87 -0.97
CA SER A 73 -16.54 -16.06 -1.63
C SER A 73 -15.83 -15.77 -2.95
N ASP A 74 -16.21 -14.70 -3.66
CA ASP A 74 -15.58 -14.30 -4.91
C ASP A 74 -14.17 -13.73 -4.69
N VAL A 75 -13.88 -13.29 -3.45
CA VAL A 75 -12.59 -12.74 -3.03
C VAL A 75 -11.74 -13.80 -2.32
N ILE A 76 -12.32 -14.43 -1.29
CA ILE A 76 -11.59 -15.33 -0.39
C ILE A 76 -11.63 -16.79 -0.84
N GLY A 77 -12.46 -17.14 -1.81
CA GLY A 77 -12.65 -18.51 -2.30
C GLY A 77 -13.85 -19.22 -1.67
N THR A 78 -14.13 -20.42 -2.19
CA THR A 78 -15.28 -21.23 -1.77
C THR A 78 -15.00 -22.72 -1.93
N MET A 79 -15.82 -23.55 -1.31
CA MET A 79 -15.80 -25.00 -1.51
C MET A 79 -16.63 -25.34 -2.75
N VAL A 80 -16.04 -26.10 -3.68
CA VAL A 80 -16.70 -26.56 -4.89
C VAL A 80 -16.72 -28.08 -4.87
N TYR A 81 -17.87 -28.68 -5.19
CA TYR A 81 -18.00 -30.12 -5.29
C TYR A 81 -17.32 -30.62 -6.58
N ASP A 82 -16.28 -31.44 -6.44
CA ASP A 82 -15.62 -32.08 -7.57
C ASP A 82 -16.31 -33.42 -7.87
N GLN A 83 -17.00 -33.48 -9.01
CA GLN A 83 -17.74 -34.68 -9.43
C GLN A 83 -16.84 -35.89 -9.70
N ARG A 84 -15.54 -35.70 -9.95
CA ARG A 84 -14.60 -36.79 -10.22
C ARG A 84 -14.17 -37.51 -8.96
N THR A 85 -13.97 -36.77 -7.88
CA THR A 85 -13.55 -37.32 -6.58
C THR A 85 -14.73 -37.58 -5.65
N GLY A 86 -15.88 -36.92 -5.87
CA GLY A 86 -17.03 -36.95 -4.97
C GLY A 86 -16.83 -36.13 -3.70
N GLU A 87 -15.85 -35.22 -3.69
CA GLU A 87 -15.44 -34.45 -2.52
C GLU A 87 -15.63 -32.95 -2.74
N PHE A 88 -15.80 -32.21 -1.65
CA PHE A 88 -15.73 -30.75 -1.68
C PHE A 88 -14.26 -30.30 -1.65
N VAL A 89 -13.82 -29.60 -2.68
CA VAL A 89 -12.46 -29.08 -2.80
C VAL A 89 -12.46 -27.57 -2.66
N PHE A 90 -11.52 -27.03 -1.89
CA PHE A 90 -11.37 -25.59 -1.75
C PHE A 90 -10.83 -24.96 -3.04
N ARG A 91 -11.64 -24.10 -3.66
CA ARG A 91 -11.23 -23.25 -4.77
C ARG A 91 -10.79 -21.90 -4.24
N ARG A 92 -9.48 -21.69 -4.25
CA ARG A 92 -8.84 -20.43 -3.82
C ARG A 92 -9.39 -19.24 -4.60
N GLY A 93 -9.77 -18.19 -3.87
CA GLY A 93 -10.14 -16.91 -4.46
C GLY A 93 -8.93 -16.11 -4.96
N PRO A 94 -9.17 -14.98 -5.64
CA PRO A 94 -8.13 -14.12 -6.20
C PRO A 94 -7.22 -13.47 -5.15
N VAL A 95 -7.59 -13.48 -3.85
CA VAL A 95 -6.72 -13.00 -2.77
C VAL A 95 -5.46 -13.87 -2.57
N PHE A 96 -5.43 -15.12 -3.08
CA PHE A 96 -4.30 -16.05 -2.96
C PHE A 96 -3.16 -15.79 -3.96
N ALA A 97 -2.84 -14.51 -4.20
CA ALA A 97 -1.66 -14.06 -4.94
C ALA A 97 -0.70 -13.34 -4.01
N ASN A 98 0.54 -13.08 -4.46
CA ASN A 98 1.53 -12.37 -3.66
C ASN A 98 1.30 -10.84 -3.71
N VAL A 99 0.93 -10.32 -4.89
CA VAL A 99 0.58 -8.92 -5.10
C VAL A 99 -0.88 -8.86 -5.53
N VAL A 100 -1.75 -8.33 -4.67
CA VAL A 100 -3.18 -8.17 -4.94
C VAL A 100 -3.47 -6.69 -5.18
N LEU A 101 -3.86 -6.34 -6.41
CA LEU A 101 -4.45 -5.04 -6.71
C LEU A 101 -5.96 -5.12 -6.46
N ALA A 102 -6.43 -4.39 -5.46
CA ALA A 102 -7.82 -4.32 -5.05
C ALA A 102 -8.42 -3.00 -5.51
N ASP A 103 -9.04 -2.98 -6.69
CA ASP A 103 -9.60 -1.77 -7.28
C ASP A 103 -10.99 -1.47 -6.73
N GLU A 104 -11.18 -0.20 -6.35
CA GLU A 104 -12.47 0.35 -5.91
C GLU A 104 -13.08 -0.42 -4.72
N VAL A 105 -12.27 -0.71 -3.70
CA VAL A 105 -12.70 -1.49 -2.51
C VAL A 105 -13.96 -0.91 -1.87
N ASN A 106 -14.14 0.42 -1.98
CA ASN A 106 -15.32 1.12 -1.50
C ASN A 106 -16.62 0.84 -2.30
N ARG A 107 -16.60 0.09 -3.41
CA ARG A 107 -17.82 -0.29 -4.16
C ARG A 107 -18.47 -1.58 -3.69
N ALA A 108 -17.75 -2.43 -2.98
CA ALA A 108 -18.33 -3.66 -2.46
C ALA A 108 -19.07 -3.45 -1.15
N ASN A 109 -20.05 -4.31 -0.90
CA ASN A 109 -20.79 -4.29 0.35
C ASN A 109 -19.87 -4.51 1.58
N PRO A 110 -20.27 -4.05 2.79
CA PRO A 110 -19.45 -4.13 3.99
C PRO A 110 -19.00 -5.54 4.37
N ARG A 111 -19.77 -6.58 4.02
CA ARG A 111 -19.43 -7.98 4.34
C ARG A 111 -18.26 -8.46 3.48
N THR A 112 -18.27 -8.15 2.18
CA THR A 112 -17.18 -8.47 1.25
C THR A 112 -15.92 -7.65 1.58
N GLN A 113 -16.07 -6.37 1.91
CA GLN A 113 -14.96 -5.55 2.42
C GLN A 113 -14.33 -6.16 3.67
N SER A 114 -15.15 -6.57 4.64
CA SER A 114 -14.67 -7.16 5.89
C SER A 114 -13.88 -8.45 5.65
N ALA A 115 -14.41 -9.37 4.82
CA ALA A 115 -13.72 -10.61 4.49
C ALA A 115 -12.37 -10.38 3.79
N PHE A 116 -12.29 -9.41 2.88
CA PHE A 116 -11.05 -9.01 2.23
C PHE A 116 -10.03 -8.42 3.23
N LEU A 117 -10.48 -7.48 4.07
CA LEU A 117 -9.62 -6.77 5.02
C LEU A 117 -9.17 -7.67 6.18
N GLU A 118 -9.96 -8.67 6.55
CA GLU A 118 -9.58 -9.73 7.48
C GLU A 118 -8.47 -10.59 6.89
N ALA A 119 -8.66 -11.10 5.66
CA ALA A 119 -7.62 -11.85 4.95
C ALA A 119 -6.32 -11.05 4.83
N MET A 120 -6.44 -9.74 4.55
CA MET A 120 -5.31 -8.81 4.48
C MET A 120 -4.55 -8.73 5.81
N GLN A 121 -5.24 -8.61 6.94
CA GLN A 121 -4.60 -8.43 8.25
C GLN A 121 -4.07 -9.73 8.84
N GLU A 122 -4.77 -10.84 8.66
CA GLU A 122 -4.39 -12.11 9.27
C GLU A 122 -3.39 -12.90 8.43
N GLY A 123 -3.27 -12.61 7.13
CA GLY A 123 -2.42 -13.39 6.23
C GLY A 123 -2.96 -14.80 5.97
N GLN A 124 -4.25 -15.02 6.22
CA GLN A 124 -4.93 -16.30 6.06
C GLN A 124 -6.44 -16.09 5.86
N VAL A 125 -7.13 -17.11 5.39
CA VAL A 125 -8.58 -17.15 5.25
C VAL A 125 -9.08 -18.43 5.92
N THR A 126 -10.18 -18.34 6.67
CA THR A 126 -10.87 -19.53 7.19
C THR A 126 -12.19 -19.75 6.44
N VAL A 127 -12.35 -20.90 5.81
CA VAL A 127 -13.56 -21.27 5.07
C VAL A 127 -14.01 -22.65 5.55
N TRP A 128 -15.27 -22.78 5.98
CA TRP A 128 -15.82 -24.06 6.50
C TRP A 128 -15.01 -24.70 7.64
N GLY A 129 -14.36 -23.89 8.49
CA GLY A 129 -13.55 -24.36 9.61
C GLY A 129 -12.12 -24.76 9.24
N GLU A 130 -11.75 -24.71 7.96
CA GLU A 130 -10.37 -24.93 7.51
C GLU A 130 -9.67 -23.59 7.22
N THR A 131 -8.46 -23.44 7.76
CA THR A 131 -7.65 -22.24 7.59
C THR A 131 -6.63 -22.43 6.47
N HIS A 132 -6.64 -21.52 5.49
CA HIS A 132 -5.73 -21.49 4.36
C HIS A 132 -4.85 -20.23 4.42
N ARG A 133 -3.53 -20.42 4.55
CA ARG A 133 -2.59 -19.30 4.56
C ARG A 133 -2.45 -18.65 3.18
N LEU A 134 -2.31 -17.33 3.18
CA LEU A 134 -1.95 -16.55 1.99
C LEU A 134 -0.47 -16.78 1.66
N PRO A 135 -0.05 -16.52 0.40
CA PRO A 135 1.34 -16.66 -0.01
C PRO A 135 2.28 -15.75 0.80
N ASN A 136 3.54 -16.13 0.95
CA ASN A 136 4.58 -15.26 1.52
C ASN A 136 5.64 -15.00 0.44
N PRO A 137 5.97 -13.73 0.09
CA PRO A 137 5.42 -12.48 0.62
C PRO A 137 4.00 -12.17 0.13
N PHE A 138 3.29 -11.31 0.85
CA PHE A 138 1.94 -10.83 0.54
C PHE A 138 1.83 -9.32 0.68
N ILE A 139 1.33 -8.63 -0.34
CA ILE A 139 1.01 -7.20 -0.31
C ILE A 139 -0.32 -6.95 -1.01
N VAL A 140 -1.06 -5.99 -0.46
CA VAL A 140 -2.29 -5.46 -1.04
C VAL A 140 -2.02 -4.02 -1.46
N LEU A 141 -2.37 -3.71 -2.70
CA LEU A 141 -2.43 -2.37 -3.25
C LEU A 141 -3.91 -2.06 -3.49
N ALA A 142 -4.53 -1.31 -2.59
CA ALA A 142 -5.96 -0.99 -2.69
C ALA A 142 -6.16 0.37 -3.34
N THR A 143 -7.19 0.54 -4.16
CA THR A 143 -7.64 1.84 -4.66
C THR A 143 -9.05 2.13 -4.17
N MET A 144 -9.37 3.41 -4.03
CA MET A 144 -10.72 3.88 -3.75
C MET A 144 -11.11 4.90 -4.83
N ASN A 145 -12.38 4.88 -5.24
CA ASN A 145 -12.92 5.88 -6.15
C ASN A 145 -13.68 6.94 -5.33
N PRO A 146 -13.19 8.20 -5.24
CA PRO A 146 -13.83 9.24 -4.44
C PRO A 146 -14.99 9.97 -5.15
N ILE A 147 -15.24 9.68 -6.44
CA ILE A 147 -16.14 10.50 -7.29
C ILE A 147 -17.54 9.87 -7.45
N GLU A 148 -17.69 8.55 -7.28
CA GLU A 148 -18.98 7.88 -7.45
C GLU A 148 -19.93 8.15 -6.25
N LEU A 149 -21.10 8.71 -6.55
CA LEU A 149 -22.12 9.12 -5.57
C LEU A 149 -23.13 8.01 -5.22
N GLU A 150 -23.24 6.96 -6.04
CA GLU A 150 -24.17 5.83 -5.83
C GLU A 150 -23.42 4.52 -5.66
N GLY A 151 -23.88 3.67 -4.74
CA GLY A 151 -23.37 2.31 -4.56
C GLY A 151 -21.97 2.22 -3.93
N VAL A 152 -21.49 3.28 -3.28
CA VAL A 152 -20.23 3.29 -2.52
C VAL A 152 -20.45 3.16 -1.01
N TYR A 153 -19.67 2.28 -0.39
CA TYR A 153 -19.55 2.07 1.03
C TYR A 153 -18.15 2.51 1.46
N PRO A 154 -17.99 3.72 2.05
CA PRO A 154 -16.68 4.20 2.46
C PRO A 154 -16.09 3.27 3.51
N LEU A 155 -14.77 3.07 3.45
CA LEU A 155 -14.07 2.31 4.47
C LEU A 155 -14.07 3.12 5.79
N PRO A 156 -14.50 2.52 6.92
CA PRO A 156 -14.35 3.14 8.23
C PRO A 156 -12.89 3.48 8.52
N GLU A 157 -12.65 4.49 9.36
CA GLU A 157 -11.31 4.96 9.71
C GLU A 157 -10.46 3.83 10.33
N ALA A 158 -11.10 2.97 11.13
CA ALA A 158 -10.46 1.77 11.70
C ALA A 158 -9.98 0.76 10.64
N GLN A 159 -10.60 0.75 9.46
CA GLN A 159 -10.18 -0.06 8.32
C GLN A 159 -9.07 0.62 7.52
N LEU A 160 -9.14 1.94 7.33
CA LEU A 160 -8.08 2.70 6.68
C LEU A 160 -6.76 2.63 7.48
N ASP A 161 -6.85 2.61 8.81
CA ASP A 161 -5.68 2.50 9.71
C ASP A 161 -4.88 1.18 9.53
N ARG A 162 -5.47 0.18 8.85
CA ARG A 162 -4.81 -1.09 8.49
C ARG A 162 -3.83 -0.97 7.33
N PHE A 163 -3.92 0.08 6.51
CA PHE A 163 -2.96 0.35 5.44
C PHE A 163 -1.76 1.10 6.00
N MET A 164 -0.54 0.60 5.76
CA MET A 164 0.68 1.21 6.26
C MET A 164 0.89 2.61 5.69
N ALA A 165 0.68 2.74 4.38
CA ALA A 165 0.92 3.97 3.63
C ALA A 165 -0.25 4.28 2.69
N ARG A 166 -0.51 5.56 2.51
CA ARG A 166 -1.27 6.12 1.40
C ARG A 166 -0.32 6.79 0.42
N VAL A 167 -0.34 6.33 -0.82
CA VAL A 167 0.50 6.82 -1.91
C VAL A 167 -0.40 7.46 -2.95
N VAL A 168 -0.24 8.77 -3.13
CA VAL A 168 -0.98 9.55 -4.11
C VAL A 168 -0.24 9.50 -5.44
N VAL A 169 -0.89 8.97 -6.47
CA VAL A 169 -0.40 8.89 -7.84
C VAL A 169 -1.05 10.02 -8.63
N GLY A 170 -0.30 11.11 -8.79
CA GLY A 170 -0.76 12.35 -9.43
C GLY A 170 -0.91 12.23 -10.95
N HIS A 171 -1.51 13.25 -11.56
CA HIS A 171 -1.46 13.39 -13.02
C HIS A 171 -0.01 13.58 -13.46
N PRO A 172 0.37 12.99 -14.60
CA PRO A 172 1.67 13.26 -15.18
C PRO A 172 1.84 14.74 -15.54
N SER A 173 3.07 15.24 -15.42
CA SER A 173 3.43 16.56 -15.98
C SER A 173 3.28 16.57 -17.50
N LEU A 174 3.38 17.74 -18.13
CA LEU A 174 3.35 17.84 -19.59
C LEU A 174 4.49 17.01 -20.22
N GLU A 175 5.67 17.09 -19.63
CA GLU A 175 6.87 16.36 -20.06
C GLU A 175 6.69 14.85 -19.87
N GLU A 176 6.17 14.43 -18.69
CA GLU A 176 5.85 13.03 -18.43
C GLU A 176 4.78 12.49 -19.39
N LEU A 177 3.79 13.30 -19.76
CA LEU A 177 2.77 12.93 -20.74
C LEU A 177 3.36 12.68 -22.13
N VAL A 178 4.25 13.57 -22.59
CA VAL A 178 4.97 13.39 -23.86
C VAL A 178 5.78 12.11 -23.82
N GLU A 179 6.52 11.86 -22.74
CA GLU A 179 7.31 10.65 -22.58
C GLU A 179 6.43 9.38 -22.54
N ILE A 180 5.25 9.43 -21.89
CA ILE A 180 4.28 8.32 -21.92
C ILE A 180 3.80 8.05 -23.36
N MET A 181 3.54 9.09 -24.15
CA MET A 181 3.14 8.95 -25.55
C MET A 181 4.27 8.33 -26.39
N GLU A 182 5.52 8.76 -26.18
CA GLU A 182 6.70 8.20 -26.85
C GLU A 182 6.94 6.73 -26.47
N LYS A 183 6.73 6.39 -25.18
CA LYS A 183 6.90 5.03 -24.65
C LYS A 183 5.68 4.14 -24.83
N TYR A 184 4.59 4.60 -25.47
CA TYR A 184 3.32 3.86 -25.56
C TYR A 184 3.50 2.40 -26.05
N ARG A 185 4.34 2.21 -27.08
CA ARG A 185 4.66 0.86 -27.59
C ARG A 185 5.31 -0.01 -26.53
N SER A 186 6.31 0.50 -25.82
CA SER A 186 7.01 -0.22 -24.75
C SER A 186 6.07 -0.55 -23.58
N ILE A 187 5.24 0.41 -23.16
CA ILE A 187 4.22 0.20 -22.12
C ILE A 187 3.25 -0.94 -22.52
N THR A 188 2.90 -1.00 -23.81
CA THR A 188 1.99 -2.02 -24.36
C THR A 188 2.65 -3.39 -24.44
N GLU A 189 3.88 -3.47 -24.96
CA GLU A 189 4.66 -4.71 -25.05
C GLU A 189 5.04 -5.24 -23.64
N PHE A 190 5.10 -4.35 -22.65
CA PHE A 190 5.36 -4.64 -21.25
C PHE A 190 6.64 -5.49 -21.03
N PRO A 191 7.82 -4.96 -21.41
CA PRO A 191 9.11 -5.68 -21.42
C PRO A 191 9.75 -5.76 -20.02
N VAL A 192 8.94 -5.89 -18.97
CA VAL A 192 9.42 -6.02 -17.59
C VAL A 192 9.94 -7.44 -17.39
N GLU A 193 11.16 -7.61 -16.90
CA GLU A 193 11.74 -8.94 -16.63
C GLU A 193 11.80 -9.23 -15.12
N PRO A 194 11.69 -10.51 -14.70
CA PRO A 194 11.87 -10.89 -13.31
C PRO A 194 13.35 -10.77 -12.91
N VAL A 195 13.72 -9.68 -12.26
CA VAL A 195 15.09 -9.37 -11.80
C VAL A 195 15.35 -9.73 -10.34
N ALA A 196 14.30 -10.10 -9.62
CA ALA A 196 14.34 -10.67 -8.28
C ALA A 196 13.43 -11.90 -8.19
N ARG A 197 13.64 -12.71 -7.15
CA ARG A 197 12.81 -13.87 -6.83
C ARG A 197 12.05 -13.65 -5.53
N PRO A 198 10.96 -14.41 -5.28
CA PRO A 198 10.22 -14.32 -4.02
C PRO A 198 11.10 -14.44 -2.77
N GLU A 199 12.14 -15.27 -2.80
CA GLU A 199 13.07 -15.47 -1.69
C GLU A 199 13.89 -14.20 -1.39
N ASP A 200 14.22 -13.40 -2.40
CA ASP A 200 14.94 -12.13 -2.23
C ASP A 200 14.07 -11.12 -1.47
N ILE A 201 12.76 -11.13 -1.72
CA ILE A 201 11.79 -10.29 -1.02
C ILE A 201 11.60 -10.76 0.43
N VAL A 202 11.51 -12.06 0.67
CA VAL A 202 11.46 -12.61 2.04
C VAL A 202 12.72 -12.23 2.82
N ALA A 203 13.91 -12.34 2.20
CA ALA A 203 15.16 -11.92 2.81
C ALA A 203 15.17 -10.41 3.14
N ALA A 204 14.62 -9.57 2.26
CA ALA A 204 14.45 -8.14 2.54
C ALA A 204 13.52 -7.88 3.72
N GLN A 205 12.41 -8.62 3.83
CA GLN A 205 11.49 -8.51 4.96
C GLN A 205 12.14 -8.86 6.30
N GLU A 206 12.99 -9.89 6.33
CA GLU A 206 13.75 -10.25 7.53
C GLU A 206 14.82 -9.22 7.88
N ALA A 207 15.46 -8.63 6.88
CA ALA A 207 16.50 -7.65 7.10
C ALA A 207 15.98 -6.26 7.48
N VAL A 208 14.76 -5.89 7.08
CA VAL A 208 14.11 -4.64 7.52
C VAL A 208 14.08 -4.55 9.05
N TRP A 209 13.89 -5.68 9.75
CA TRP A 209 13.88 -5.75 11.21
C TRP A 209 15.24 -5.47 11.85
N LYS A 210 16.33 -5.70 11.11
CA LYS A 210 17.71 -5.47 11.54
C LYS A 210 18.14 -4.01 11.36
N VAL A 211 17.39 -3.21 10.60
CA VAL A 211 17.66 -1.78 10.47
C VAL A 211 17.48 -1.10 11.83
N HIS A 212 18.55 -0.44 12.28
CA HIS A 212 18.59 0.21 13.58
C HIS A 212 17.70 1.46 13.60
N VAL A 213 16.95 1.62 14.69
CA VAL A 213 16.15 2.83 14.96
C VAL A 213 16.56 3.32 16.34
N ASP A 214 17.31 4.42 16.35
CA ASP A 214 17.82 5.02 17.58
C ASP A 214 16.67 5.51 18.48
N LYS A 215 16.92 5.62 19.79
CA LYS A 215 15.94 6.12 20.75
C LYS A 215 15.46 7.53 20.40
N ASN A 216 16.33 8.41 19.92
CA ASN A 216 15.97 9.77 19.53
C ASN A 216 15.06 9.77 18.29
N ILE A 217 15.28 8.86 17.34
CA ILE A 217 14.39 8.68 16.19
C ILE A 217 13.02 8.17 16.63
N LYS A 218 12.94 7.23 17.58
CA LYS A 218 11.65 6.78 18.13
C LYS A 218 10.91 7.91 18.86
N LEU A 219 11.63 8.73 19.62
CA LEU A 219 11.07 9.92 20.27
C LEU A 219 10.60 10.95 19.23
N TYR A 220 11.34 11.14 18.14
CA TYR A 220 10.95 12.01 17.03
C TYR A 220 9.65 11.53 16.38
N ILE A 221 9.52 10.24 16.06
CA ILE A 221 8.28 9.65 15.54
C ILE A 221 7.11 9.84 16.52
N ALA A 222 7.34 9.59 17.82
CA ALA A 222 6.31 9.75 18.83
C ALA A 222 5.85 11.22 18.94
N ARG A 223 6.78 12.18 18.91
CA ARG A 223 6.47 13.62 18.90
C ARG A 223 5.67 14.02 17.67
N ILE A 224 6.04 13.55 16.48
CA ILE A 224 5.25 13.81 15.26
C ILE A 224 3.80 13.36 15.46
N VAL A 225 3.59 12.14 15.95
CA VAL A 225 2.23 11.63 16.17
C VAL A 225 1.50 12.43 17.24
N GLU A 226 2.14 12.76 18.37
CA GLU A 226 1.57 13.57 19.44
C GLU A 226 1.15 14.97 18.96
N GLU A 227 1.99 15.64 18.16
CA GLU A 227 1.69 16.97 17.63
C GLU A 227 0.49 16.97 16.66
N THR A 228 0.19 15.85 16.00
CA THR A 228 -1.06 15.77 15.20
C THR A 228 -2.32 15.92 16.05
N HIS A 229 -2.30 15.50 17.33
CA HIS A 229 -3.45 15.66 18.24
C HIS A 229 -3.62 17.10 18.74
N LYS A 230 -2.54 17.90 18.69
CA LYS A 230 -2.55 19.30 19.14
C LYS A 230 -2.91 20.28 18.01
N HIS A 231 -2.94 19.80 16.77
CA HIS A 231 -3.22 20.64 15.61
C HIS A 231 -4.69 21.10 15.62
N PRO A 232 -4.99 22.41 15.52
CA PRO A 232 -6.34 22.95 15.69
C PRO A 232 -7.35 22.45 14.63
N GLY A 233 -6.87 22.10 13.44
CA GLY A 233 -7.69 21.54 12.37
C GLY A 233 -7.99 20.04 12.49
N VAL A 234 -7.53 19.37 13.55
CA VAL A 234 -7.63 17.91 13.73
C VAL A 234 -8.58 17.59 14.88
N SER A 235 -9.60 16.76 14.62
CA SER A 235 -10.49 16.21 15.64
C SER A 235 -9.97 14.88 16.21
N LEU A 236 -9.24 14.09 15.40
CA LEU A 236 -8.54 12.88 15.84
C LEU A 236 -7.20 12.76 15.13
N GLY A 237 -6.11 12.77 15.91
CA GLY A 237 -4.74 12.62 15.43
C GLY A 237 -4.35 11.18 15.14
N GLY A 238 -3.06 10.98 14.83
CA GLY A 238 -2.51 9.66 14.50
C GLY A 238 -2.62 8.64 15.64
N SER A 239 -2.95 7.40 15.29
CA SER A 239 -3.02 6.27 16.24
C SER A 239 -1.62 5.73 16.60
N PRO A 240 -1.48 4.86 17.62
CA PRO A 240 -0.23 4.11 17.83
C PRO A 240 0.20 3.29 16.60
N ARG A 241 -0.74 2.84 15.76
CA ARG A 241 -0.42 2.18 14.48
C ARG A 241 0.21 3.15 13.48
N ALA A 242 -0.11 4.44 13.54
CA ALA A 242 0.58 5.47 12.77
C ALA A 242 2.08 5.49 13.11
N ALA A 243 2.43 5.55 14.40
CA ALA A 243 3.83 5.53 14.85
C ALA A 243 4.57 4.26 14.39
N LEU A 244 3.93 3.09 14.51
CA LEU A 244 4.50 1.83 14.04
C LEU A 244 4.66 1.79 12.52
N SER A 245 3.69 2.32 11.77
CA SER A 245 3.75 2.41 10.30
C SER A 245 4.86 3.33 9.84
N ILE A 246 5.02 4.50 10.47
CA ILE A 246 6.13 5.42 10.20
C ILE A 246 7.46 4.72 10.45
N MET A 247 7.62 4.07 11.62
CA MET A 247 8.87 3.38 11.97
C MET A 247 9.21 2.27 10.97
N MET A 248 8.24 1.41 10.64
CA MET A 248 8.47 0.27 9.74
C MET A 248 8.70 0.72 8.29
N LEU A 249 7.96 1.72 7.82
CA LEU A 249 8.17 2.29 6.50
C LEU A 249 9.53 3.01 6.41
N SER A 250 9.94 3.71 7.47
CA SER A 250 11.27 4.34 7.56
C SER A 250 12.41 3.32 7.49
N ARG A 251 12.24 2.14 8.12
CA ARG A 251 13.18 1.02 7.99
C ARG A 251 13.23 0.49 6.55
N GLY A 252 12.06 0.37 5.91
CA GLY A 252 11.98 0.01 4.49
C GLY A 252 12.77 0.97 3.61
N LEU A 253 12.53 2.28 3.77
CA LEU A 253 13.25 3.33 3.04
C LEU A 253 14.77 3.27 3.27
N ALA A 254 15.20 3.19 4.53
CA ALA A 254 16.62 3.03 4.87
C ALA A 254 17.24 1.80 4.22
N LEU A 255 16.52 0.66 4.21
CA LEU A 255 17.00 -0.56 3.60
C LEU A 255 17.16 -0.42 2.08
N LEU A 256 16.22 0.28 1.43
CA LEU A 256 16.26 0.57 0.00
C LEU A 256 17.47 1.46 -0.35
N ASP A 257 17.87 2.35 0.56
CA ASP A 257 19.06 3.20 0.42
C ASP A 257 20.37 2.50 0.82
N GLY A 258 20.31 1.22 1.18
CA GLY A 258 21.49 0.46 1.63
C GLY A 258 21.97 0.82 3.02
N LEU A 259 21.19 1.59 3.79
CA LEU A 259 21.53 2.05 5.13
C LEU A 259 21.10 1.05 6.20
N GLY A 260 21.98 0.83 7.19
CA GLY A 260 21.72 -0.01 8.36
C GLY A 260 20.95 0.70 9.49
N TYR A 261 20.58 1.97 9.31
CA TYR A 261 19.92 2.80 10.31
C TYR A 261 18.95 3.79 9.68
N VAL A 262 17.95 4.22 10.45
CA VAL A 262 16.95 5.22 10.04
C VAL A 262 17.46 6.65 10.29
N THR A 263 17.25 7.54 9.32
CA THR A 263 17.54 8.98 9.41
C THR A 263 16.23 9.78 9.64
N PRO A 264 16.31 11.04 10.10
CA PRO A 264 15.15 11.92 10.17
C PRO A 264 14.44 12.10 8.82
N ASP A 265 15.17 12.09 7.69
CA ASP A 265 14.57 12.24 6.37
C ASP A 265 13.71 11.04 5.97
N HIS A 266 14.15 9.80 6.29
CA HIS A 266 13.30 8.63 6.12
C HIS A 266 12.02 8.73 6.94
N VAL A 267 12.10 9.27 8.17
CA VAL A 267 10.92 9.48 9.02
C VAL A 267 9.97 10.49 8.40
N LYS A 268 10.47 11.62 7.90
CA LYS A 268 9.65 12.64 7.23
C LYS A 268 8.98 12.10 5.98
N GLU A 269 9.71 11.37 5.13
CA GLU A 269 9.16 10.72 3.94
C GLU A 269 8.07 9.69 4.32
N ALA A 270 8.35 8.85 5.33
CA ALA A 270 7.39 7.87 5.82
C ALA A 270 6.14 8.50 6.45
N ALA A 271 6.30 9.59 7.21
CA ALA A 271 5.20 10.32 7.84
C ALA A 271 4.23 10.90 6.81
N ARG A 272 4.75 11.48 5.72
CA ARG A 272 3.93 11.98 4.59
C ARG A 272 3.07 10.89 3.96
N ALA A 273 3.52 9.65 3.96
CA ALA A 273 2.77 8.52 3.41
C ALA A 273 1.86 7.86 4.47
N ALA A 274 2.29 7.80 5.73
CA ALA A 274 1.61 7.04 6.76
C ALA A 274 0.53 7.84 7.54
N LEU A 275 0.66 9.15 7.67
CA LEU A 275 -0.28 9.93 8.51
C LEU A 275 -1.58 10.34 7.83
N PRO A 276 -1.60 10.82 6.57
CA PRO A 276 -2.76 11.56 6.07
C PRO A 276 -4.12 10.84 6.15
N HIS A 277 -4.17 9.54 5.86
CA HIS A 277 -5.42 8.75 5.93
C HIS A 277 -5.84 8.34 7.34
N ARG A 278 -5.05 8.72 8.35
CA ARG A 278 -5.31 8.46 9.77
C ARG A 278 -5.77 9.71 10.53
N LEU A 279 -5.75 10.87 9.89
CA LEU A 279 -6.18 12.12 10.49
C LEU A 279 -7.65 12.38 10.19
N ILE A 280 -8.43 12.63 11.23
CA ILE A 280 -9.80 13.14 11.07
C ILE A 280 -9.74 14.64 11.30
N LEU A 281 -10.09 15.41 10.27
CA LEU A 281 -10.17 16.86 10.37
C LEU A 281 -11.50 17.30 11.00
N THR A 282 -11.47 18.47 11.66
CA THR A 282 -12.69 19.14 12.13
C THR A 282 -13.57 19.56 10.97
N THR A 283 -14.87 19.77 11.22
CA THR A 283 -15.82 20.20 10.18
C THR A 283 -15.43 21.56 9.63
N GLU A 284 -15.03 22.48 10.50
CA GLU A 284 -14.60 23.84 10.17
C GLU A 284 -13.38 23.80 9.25
N ALA A 285 -12.35 23.02 9.61
CA ALA A 285 -11.15 22.88 8.81
C ALA A 285 -11.43 22.29 7.42
N LYS A 286 -12.34 21.31 7.33
CA LYS A 286 -12.78 20.75 6.03
C LYS A 286 -13.48 21.81 5.17
N LEU A 287 -14.32 22.65 5.77
CA LEU A 287 -15.02 23.73 5.06
C LEU A 287 -14.06 24.82 4.57
N GLU A 288 -12.99 25.07 5.31
CA GLU A 288 -11.89 25.97 4.92
C GLU A 288 -10.94 25.36 3.87
N GLY A 289 -11.19 24.10 3.47
CA GLY A 289 -10.39 23.41 2.46
C GLY A 289 -9.05 22.87 2.96
N LEU A 290 -8.85 22.79 4.28
CA LEU A 290 -7.66 22.17 4.87
C LEU A 290 -7.60 20.70 4.46
N LYS A 291 -6.41 20.25 4.07
CA LYS A 291 -6.16 18.87 3.67
C LYS A 291 -5.30 18.15 4.72
N PRO A 292 -5.49 16.84 4.95
CA PRO A 292 -4.66 16.09 5.89
C PRO A 292 -3.16 16.16 5.57
N GLU A 293 -2.79 16.27 4.30
CA GLU A 293 -1.42 16.45 3.83
C GLU A 293 -0.81 17.75 4.35
N SER A 294 -1.57 18.84 4.32
CA SER A 294 -1.12 20.15 4.84
C SER A 294 -0.84 20.07 6.33
N VAL A 295 -1.73 19.42 7.10
CA VAL A 295 -1.53 19.20 8.55
C VAL A 295 -0.24 18.43 8.82
N VAL A 296 0.06 17.41 8.00
CA VAL A 296 1.30 16.64 8.16
C VAL A 296 2.52 17.51 7.89
N GLU A 297 2.52 18.35 6.86
CA GLU A 297 3.65 19.27 6.62
C GLU A 297 3.82 20.30 7.74
N ASP A 298 2.72 20.84 8.28
CA ASP A 298 2.75 21.77 9.41
C ASP A 298 3.37 21.12 10.65
N VAL A 299 2.96 19.88 10.96
CA VAL A 299 3.52 19.11 12.08
C VAL A 299 4.99 18.74 11.84
N LEU A 300 5.36 18.31 10.63
CA LEU A 300 6.75 17.98 10.32
C LEU A 300 7.68 19.20 10.38
N SER A 301 7.13 20.40 10.17
CA SER A 301 7.86 21.67 10.26
C SER A 301 7.97 22.18 11.70
N SER A 302 7.03 21.83 12.58
CA SER A 302 7.02 22.27 13.98
C SER A 302 7.87 21.38 14.91
N VAL A 303 8.02 20.09 14.60
CA VAL A 303 8.80 19.16 15.42
C VAL A 303 10.29 19.24 15.08
N GLU A 304 11.10 19.66 16.04
CA GLU A 304 12.57 19.69 15.91
C GLU A 304 13.15 18.30 15.56
N THR A 305 14.04 18.27 14.56
CA THR A 305 14.79 17.08 14.18
C THR A 305 15.86 16.76 15.22
N PRO A 306 16.03 15.49 15.63
CA PRO A 306 17.01 15.07 16.62
C PRO A 306 18.47 15.11 16.13
#